data_AF-A0AAN8WW85-F1
#
_entry.id   AF-A0AAN8WW85-F1
#
_cell.length_a   1.000
_cell.length_b   1.000
_cell.length_c   1.000
_cell.angle_alpha   90.00
_cell.angle_beta   90.00
_cell.angle_gamma   90.00
#
_symmetry.space_group_name_H-M   'P 1'
#
loop_
_entity.id
_entity.type
_entity.pdbx_description
1 polymer ?
#
loop_
_entity_poly.entity_id
_entity_poly.type
_entity_poly.pdbx_seq_one_letter_code
_entity_poly.pdbx_strand_id
1 'polypeptide(L)'
;ATVLALSRTVPAAVPGICFLSGGQSEEEATVHLDAVNKCTAGKKPWALTFSYGRALQASALKAWSGTNVKAGQGELLKRAKANGLACVGKYAAGSSSGAASESGLFVKNHQY
;
A
#
# COMPACT_ATOMS: atom_id res chain seq x y z
N ALA A 1 -5.47 -9.25 12.87
CA ALA A 1 -5.38 -10.58 12.23
C ALA A 1 -4.04 -10.81 11.56
N THR A 2 -3.62 -9.96 10.63
CA THR A 2 -2.38 -10.13 9.82
C THR A 2 -1.12 -10.35 10.65
N VAL A 3 -0.80 -9.45 11.60
CA VAL A 3 0.41 -9.59 12.44
C VAL A 3 0.42 -10.91 13.22
N LEU A 4 -0.73 -11.31 13.77
CA LEU A 4 -0.86 -12.57 14.51
C LEU A 4 -0.59 -13.78 13.60
N ALA A 5 -1.15 -13.79 12.39
CA ALA A 5 -0.91 -14.85 11.42
C ALA A 5 0.59 -14.97 11.09
N LEU A 6 1.24 -13.84 10.78
CA LEU A 6 2.69 -13.81 10.48
C LEU A 6 3.52 -14.27 11.68
N SER A 7 3.16 -13.84 12.89
CA SER A 7 3.86 -14.23 14.12
C SER A 7 3.83 -15.74 14.41
N ARG A 8 2.86 -16.46 13.83
CA ARG A 8 2.69 -17.91 14.01
C ARG A 8 3.38 -18.74 12.93
N THR A 9 3.77 -18.14 11.80
CA THR A 9 4.20 -18.90 10.62
C THR A 9 5.51 -18.43 10.00
N VAL A 10 5.88 -17.17 10.16
CA VAL A 10 7.12 -16.63 9.58
C VAL A 10 8.26 -16.73 10.59
N PRO A 11 9.42 -17.30 10.23
CA PRO A 11 10.60 -17.27 11.09
C PRO A 11 11.22 -15.87 11.19
N ALA A 12 11.79 -15.52 12.35
CA ALA A 12 12.44 -14.23 12.58
C ALA A 12 13.68 -13.96 11.68
N ALA A 13 14.25 -15.00 11.06
CA ALA A 13 15.37 -14.87 10.15
C ALA A 13 15.01 -14.23 8.79
N VAL A 14 13.71 -14.18 8.44
CA VAL A 14 13.25 -13.44 7.26
C VAL A 14 13.53 -11.94 7.49
N PRO A 15 14.08 -11.20 6.52
CA PRO A 15 14.41 -9.79 6.75
C PRO A 15 13.18 -8.86 6.63
N GLY A 16 12.18 -9.24 5.82
CA GLY A 16 11.02 -8.39 5.59
C GLY A 16 9.90 -9.09 4.84
N ILE A 17 8.72 -8.49 4.89
CA ILE A 17 7.50 -8.95 4.24
C ILE A 17 6.92 -7.79 3.45
N CYS A 18 6.81 -7.97 2.13
CA CYS A 18 6.24 -6.99 1.21
C CYS A 18 4.79 -7.37 0.91
N PHE A 19 3.82 -6.63 1.45
CA PHE A 19 2.41 -6.90 1.21
C PHE A 19 2.01 -6.54 -0.22
N LEU A 20 1.18 -7.39 -0.82
CA LEU A 20 0.44 -7.09 -2.04
C LEU A 20 -0.83 -6.28 -1.69
N SER A 21 -1.23 -5.36 -2.58
CA SER A 21 -2.46 -4.57 -2.37
C SER A 21 -3.73 -5.35 -2.71
N GLY A 22 -3.62 -6.39 -3.54
CA GLY A 22 -4.78 -7.13 -4.04
C GLY A 22 -5.74 -6.21 -4.80
N GLY A 23 -7.03 -6.29 -4.48
CA GLY A 23 -8.09 -5.45 -5.05
C GLY A 23 -8.45 -4.21 -4.21
N GLN A 24 -7.69 -3.92 -3.16
CA GLN A 24 -7.91 -2.74 -2.32
C GLN A 24 -7.74 -1.46 -3.15
N SER A 25 -8.49 -0.43 -2.80
CA SER A 25 -8.22 0.92 -3.28
C SER A 25 -6.84 1.38 -2.83
N GLU A 26 -6.35 2.48 -3.42
CA GLU A 26 -5.04 3.00 -3.04
C GLU A 26 -5.03 3.37 -1.54
N GLU A 27 -6.04 4.09 -1.06
CA GLU A 27 -6.09 4.56 0.32
C GLU A 27 -6.23 3.42 1.33
N GLU A 28 -7.10 2.45 1.07
CA GLU A 28 -7.26 1.28 1.94
C GLU A 28 -5.94 0.52 2.12
N ALA A 29 -5.19 0.31 1.03
CA ALA A 29 -3.91 -0.38 1.10
C ALA A 29 -2.91 0.34 2.03
N THR A 30 -2.83 1.67 1.93
CA THR A 30 -1.96 2.49 2.79
C THR A 30 -2.42 2.46 4.25
N VAL A 31 -3.72 2.64 4.49
CA VAL A 31 -4.29 2.62 5.84
C VAL A 31 -4.08 1.25 6.51
N HIS A 32 -4.27 0.15 5.78
CA HIS A 32 -4.01 -1.18 6.31
C HIS A 32 -2.53 -1.44 6.60
N LEU A 33 -1.62 -1.00 5.72
CA LEU A 33 -0.18 -1.11 5.96
C LEU A 33 0.26 -0.32 7.21
N ASP A 34 -0.28 0.88 7.37
CA ASP A 34 -0.01 1.73 8.53
C ASP A 34 -0.53 1.09 9.82
N ALA A 35 -1.76 0.56 9.80
CA ALA A 35 -2.34 -0.17 10.93
C ALA A 35 -1.53 -1.43 11.29
N VAL A 36 -1.01 -2.16 10.30
CA VAL A 36 -0.13 -3.32 10.53
C VAL A 36 1.17 -2.89 11.22
N ASN A 37 1.77 -1.77 10.81
CA ASN A 37 2.99 -1.26 11.43
C ASN A 37 2.77 -0.68 12.83
N LYS A 38 1.61 -0.04 13.08
CA LYS A 38 1.19 0.46 14.40
C LYS A 38 0.73 -0.64 15.36
N CYS A 39 0.34 -1.81 14.85
CA CYS A 39 -0.20 -2.90 15.65
C CYS A 39 0.80 -3.36 16.73
N THR A 40 0.41 -3.30 18.00
CA THR A 40 1.25 -3.72 19.14
C THR A 40 1.06 -5.20 19.52
N ALA A 41 0.09 -5.88 18.91
CA ALA A 41 -0.21 -7.28 19.19
C ALA A 41 0.79 -8.20 18.46
N GLY A 42 1.73 -8.76 19.22
CA GLY A 42 2.72 -9.73 18.72
C GLY A 42 4.07 -9.11 18.34
N LYS A 43 5.11 -9.94 18.34
CA LYS A 43 6.44 -9.54 17.90
C LYS A 43 6.47 -9.39 16.38
N LYS A 44 7.11 -8.34 15.89
CA LYS A 44 7.32 -8.05 14.47
C LYS A 44 8.82 -7.91 14.20
N PRO A 45 9.58 -9.02 14.16
CA PRO A 45 11.03 -8.97 13.89
C PRO A 45 11.36 -8.67 12.42
N TRP A 46 10.35 -8.55 11.56
CA TRP A 46 10.47 -8.27 10.12
C TRP A 46 10.23 -6.80 9.82
N ALA A 47 10.89 -6.27 8.79
CA ALA A 47 10.40 -5.07 8.12
C ALA A 47 9.05 -5.36 7.44
N LEU A 48 8.03 -4.53 7.66
CA LEU A 48 6.70 -4.68 7.08
C LEU A 48 6.45 -3.57 6.07
N THR A 49 6.54 -3.91 4.79
CA THR A 49 6.54 -2.96 3.68
C THR A 49 5.55 -3.35 2.58
N PHE A 50 5.54 -2.61 1.47
CA PHE A 50 4.62 -2.81 0.35
C PHE A 50 5.33 -3.30 -0.91
N SER A 51 4.61 -4.09 -1.69
CA SER A 51 4.88 -4.42 -3.09
C SER A 51 3.59 -4.20 -3.87
N TYR A 52 3.29 -2.94 -4.16
CA TYR A 52 1.99 -2.52 -4.72
C TYR A 52 2.11 -2.18 -6.21
N GLY A 53 1.24 -2.81 -7.01
CA GLY A 53 0.98 -2.39 -8.39
C GLY A 53 -0.14 -1.36 -8.44
N ARG A 54 -1.39 -1.84 -8.50
CA ARG A 54 -2.58 -0.97 -8.63
C ARG A 54 -2.69 0.11 -7.56
N ALA A 55 -2.43 -0.20 -6.28
CA ALA A 55 -2.51 0.77 -5.18
C ALA A 55 -1.43 1.88 -5.21
N LEU A 56 -0.45 1.75 -6.10
CA LEU A 56 0.60 2.75 -6.33
C LEU A 56 0.42 3.51 -7.65
N GLN A 57 -0.20 2.87 -8.66
CA GLN A 57 -0.20 3.37 -10.03
C GLN A 57 -1.57 3.85 -10.53
N ALA A 58 -2.69 3.53 -9.88
CA ALA A 58 -4.02 3.83 -10.42
C ALA A 58 -4.24 5.34 -10.63
N SER A 59 -3.93 6.17 -9.63
CA SER A 59 -4.00 7.63 -9.76
C SER A 59 -2.98 8.16 -10.76
N ALA A 60 -1.77 7.58 -10.80
CA ALA A 60 -0.71 7.99 -11.72
C ALA A 60 -1.09 7.74 -13.20
N LEU A 61 -1.64 6.57 -13.52
CA LEU A 61 -2.10 6.23 -14.87
C LEU A 61 -3.27 7.13 -15.29
N LYS A 62 -4.22 7.37 -14.38
CA LYS A 62 -5.37 8.26 -14.65
C LYS A 62 -4.93 9.70 -14.91
N ALA A 63 -4.00 10.21 -14.11
CA ALA A 63 -3.47 11.58 -14.27
C ALA A 63 -2.55 11.71 -15.48
N TRP A 64 -1.81 10.66 -15.84
CA TRP A 64 -0.98 10.64 -17.04
C TRP A 64 -1.79 10.69 -18.32
N SER A 65 -2.90 9.93 -18.38
CA SER A 65 -3.81 9.87 -19.55
C SER A 65 -3.11 9.68 -20.90
N GLY A 66 -1.92 9.06 -20.90
CA GLY A 66 -1.09 8.83 -22.09
C GLY A 66 -0.23 10.01 -22.54
N THR A 67 -0.40 11.21 -21.98
CA THR A 67 0.26 12.43 -22.48
C THR A 67 0.87 13.31 -21.37
N ASN A 68 0.23 13.39 -20.21
CA ASN A 68 0.63 14.31 -19.14
C ASN A 68 1.60 13.65 -18.14
N VAL A 69 2.84 13.43 -18.58
CA VAL A 69 3.88 12.72 -17.79
C VAL A 69 4.07 13.36 -16.41
N LYS A 70 4.10 14.69 -16.34
CA LYS A 70 4.30 15.42 -15.09
C LYS A 70 3.17 15.20 -14.09
N ALA A 71 1.92 15.17 -14.54
CA ALA A 71 0.78 14.88 -13.68
C ALA A 71 0.84 13.43 -13.16
N GLY A 72 1.14 12.46 -14.02
CA GLY A 72 1.32 11.06 -13.62
C GLY A 72 2.42 10.86 -12.58
N GLN A 73 3.58 11.48 -12.79
CA GLN A 73 4.70 11.45 -11.83
C GLN A 73 4.33 12.09 -10.48
N GLY A 74 3.56 13.19 -10.51
CA GLY A 74 3.08 13.87 -9.30
C GLY A 74 2.21 12.95 -8.44
N GLU A 75 1.26 12.25 -9.05
CA GLU A 75 0.41 11.28 -8.35
C GLU A 75 1.20 10.07 -7.85
N LEU A 76 2.12 9.54 -8.65
CA LEU A 76 3.00 8.44 -8.23
C LEU A 76 3.81 8.81 -6.98
N LEU A 77 4.38 10.02 -6.95
CA LEU A 77 5.18 10.47 -5.81
C LEU A 77 4.34 10.64 -4.54
N LYS A 78 3.10 11.15 -4.65
CA LYS A 78 2.17 11.23 -3.51
C LYS A 78 1.92 9.84 -2.92
N ARG A 79 1.57 8.87 -3.77
CA ARG A 79 1.29 7.49 -3.35
C ARG A 79 2.52 6.78 -2.80
N ALA A 80 3.69 6.98 -3.40
CA ALA A 80 4.95 6.45 -2.87
C ALA A 80 5.27 7.01 -1.47
N LYS A 81 5.10 8.32 -1.27
CA LYS A 81 5.31 8.97 0.03
C LYS A 81 4.32 8.48 1.08
N ALA A 82 3.04 8.35 0.73
CA ALA A 82 1.99 7.84 1.63
C ALA A 82 2.31 6.41 2.11
N ASN A 83 2.65 5.51 1.19
CA ASN A 83 3.03 4.13 1.52
C ASN A 83 4.34 4.07 2.32
N GLY A 84 5.32 4.93 2.01
CA GLY A 84 6.55 5.05 2.80
C GLY A 84 6.31 5.48 4.25
N LEU A 85 5.38 6.41 4.48
CA LEU A 85 4.96 6.79 5.83
C LEU A 85 4.21 5.65 6.54
N ALA A 86 3.40 4.89 5.82
CA ALA A 86 2.69 3.73 6.36
C ALA A 86 3.65 2.60 6.79
N CYS A 87 4.77 2.39 6.08
CA CYS A 87 5.82 1.45 6.48
C CYS A 87 6.43 1.74 7.85
N VAL A 88 6.39 3.00 8.29
CA VAL A 88 6.92 3.43 9.59
C VAL A 88 5.81 3.77 10.59
N GLY A 89 4.56 3.45 10.27
CA GLY A 89 3.40 3.72 11.14
C GLY A 89 3.15 5.21 11.37
N LYS A 90 3.48 6.07 10.40
CA LYS A 90 3.33 7.53 10.48
C LYS A 90 2.37 8.08 9.43
N TYR A 91 1.59 7.22 8.78
CA TYR A 91 0.57 7.69 7.86
C TYR A 91 -0.66 8.17 8.66
N ALA A 92 -1.28 9.23 8.17
CA ALA A 92 -2.57 9.72 8.64
C ALA A 92 -3.58 9.55 7.50
N ALA A 93 -4.69 8.84 7.76
CA ALA A 93 -5.72 8.58 6.77
C ALA A 93 -6.25 9.91 6.19
N GLY A 94 -6.39 9.97 4.86
CA GLY A 94 -6.81 11.17 4.13
C GLY A 94 -5.73 12.24 3.95
N SER A 95 -4.51 12.04 4.46
CA SER A 95 -3.40 13.01 4.27
C SER A 95 -2.81 12.99 2.86
N SER A 96 -3.13 11.97 2.05
CA SER A 96 -2.75 11.89 0.64
C SER A 96 -3.98 11.62 -0.22
N SER A 97 -4.43 12.63 -0.96
CA SER A 97 -5.47 12.46 -1.98
C SER A 97 -4.87 12.06 -3.33
N GLY A 98 -5.59 11.22 -4.07
CA GLY A 98 -5.22 10.79 -5.42
C GLY A 98 -6.44 10.73 -6.34
N ALA A 99 -6.22 10.88 -7.64
CA ALA A 99 -7.30 10.90 -8.64
C ALA A 99 -8.19 9.63 -8.68
N ALA A 100 -7.73 8.53 -8.09
CA ALA A 100 -8.43 7.25 -7.99
C ALA A 100 -8.33 6.63 -6.57
N SER A 101 -8.11 7.44 -5.53
CA SER A 101 -7.76 6.96 -4.18
C SER A 101 -8.81 6.06 -3.51
N GLU A 102 -10.10 6.28 -3.81
CA GLU A 102 -11.23 5.56 -3.20
C GLU A 102 -11.89 4.53 -4.13
N SER A 103 -11.47 4.47 -5.39
CA SER A 103 -12.03 3.50 -6.34
C SER A 103 -11.51 2.10 -6.01
N GLY A 104 -12.40 1.19 -5.62
CA GLY A 104 -12.05 -0.22 -5.44
C GLY A 104 -11.41 -0.76 -6.72
N LEU A 105 -10.19 -1.29 -6.61
CA LEU A 105 -9.40 -1.74 -7.76
C LEU A 105 -9.71 -3.20 -8.12
N PHE A 106 -10.72 -3.79 -7.50
CA PHE A 106 -11.15 -5.15 -7.76
C PHE A 106 -11.80 -5.28 -9.14
N VAL A 107 -11.31 -6.26 -9.92
CA VAL A 107 -11.89 -6.64 -11.21
C VAL A 107 -12.27 -8.11 -11.11
N LYS A 108 -13.57 -8.40 -11.25
CA LYS A 108 -14.08 -9.77 -11.23
C LYS A 108 -13.48 -10.54 -12.42
N ASN A 109 -12.95 -11.73 -12.17
CA ASN A 109 -12.30 -12.61 -13.17
C ASN A 109 -10.98 -12.12 -13.79
N HIS A 110 -10.19 -11.33 -13.07
CA HIS A 110 -8.85 -10.94 -13.54
C HIS A 110 -7.92 -12.16 -13.63
N GLN A 111 -7.62 -12.63 -14.84
CA GLN A 111 -6.59 -13.65 -15.12
C GLN A 111 -5.25 -12.95 -15.37
N TYR A 112 -4.17 -13.46 -14.77
CA TYR A 112 -2.81 -12.98 -14.97
C TYR A 112 -2.17 -13.64 -16.19
#